data_AF-A0A0Q6NU38-F1
#
_entry.id   AF-A0A0Q6NU38-F1
#
_cell.length_a   1.000
_cell.length_b   1.000
_cell.length_c   1.000
_cell.angle_alpha   90.00
_cell.angle_beta   90.00
_cell.angle_gamma   90.00
#
_symmetry.space_group_name_H-M   'P 1'
#
loop_
_entity.id
_entity.type
_entity.pdbx_description
1 polymer ?
#
loop_
_entity_poly.entity_id
_entity_poly.type
_entity_poly.pdbx_seq_one_letter_code
_entity_poly.pdbx_strand_id
1 'polypeptide(L)'
;MDARQQNKGKVCSVDGCGRSAVAKGLCKPHYDMQRDHGRTDYQSVLMKTTKCKADGCAALARQKGLCDKHYQRLRSYGDPNHVPVKVKVNDGHCSVDGCSISAMTRGLCQTHYWAWLKYGDPTATRPLKPKQPKYPRPRGPRSFHGPCSELGCGKVATRSGRCSRHSKARASRPMLSAAAIEHIRINPQRMPPDALAERFNTTPKAVIAVQKGRNWGFLRS
;
A
#
# COMPACT_ATOMS: atom_id res chain seq x y z
N MET A 1 -11.95 -30.35 10.80
CA MET A 1 -12.44 -30.61 9.43
C MET A 1 -12.18 -29.37 8.58
N ASP A 2 -11.20 -29.40 7.68
CA ASP A 2 -10.76 -28.24 6.89
C ASP A 2 -11.82 -27.84 5.84
N ALA A 3 -12.22 -26.57 5.84
CA ALA A 3 -13.19 -26.00 4.89
C ALA A 3 -12.79 -26.17 3.41
N ARG A 4 -11.50 -26.49 3.16
CA ARG A 4 -10.91 -26.78 1.86
C ARG A 4 -11.30 -28.16 1.32
N GLN A 5 -11.53 -29.15 2.19
CA GLN A 5 -12.01 -30.48 1.80
C GLN A 5 -13.53 -30.47 1.49
N GLN A 6 -14.30 -29.61 2.16
CA GLN A 6 -15.75 -29.54 2.00
C GLN A 6 -16.24 -28.99 0.65
N ASN A 7 -15.37 -28.32 -0.12
CA ASN A 7 -15.70 -27.65 -1.38
C ASN A 7 -15.03 -28.28 -2.62
N LYS A 8 -14.32 -29.40 -2.46
CA LYS A 8 -13.63 -30.08 -3.57
C LYS A 8 -14.66 -30.54 -4.61
N GLY A 9 -14.62 -29.95 -5.81
CA GLY A 9 -15.54 -30.27 -6.91
C GLY A 9 -16.92 -29.62 -6.85
N LYS A 10 -17.21 -28.76 -5.86
CA LYS A 10 -18.51 -28.08 -5.76
C LYS A 10 -18.54 -26.81 -6.60
N VAL A 11 -19.70 -26.50 -7.16
CA VAL A 11 -20.00 -25.21 -7.81
C VAL A 11 -20.48 -24.18 -6.79
N CYS A 12 -20.45 -22.91 -7.16
CA CYS A 12 -20.90 -21.82 -6.31
C CYS A 12 -22.40 -21.96 -5.99
N SER A 13 -22.75 -21.74 -4.73
CA SER A 13 -24.12 -21.81 -4.22
C SER A 13 -24.99 -20.60 -4.61
N VAL A 14 -24.41 -19.59 -5.27
CA VAL A 14 -25.16 -18.42 -5.77
C VAL A 14 -25.82 -18.77 -7.09
N ASP A 15 -27.13 -18.57 -7.16
CA ASP A 15 -27.94 -18.81 -8.35
C ASP A 15 -27.36 -18.11 -9.59
N GLY A 16 -27.24 -18.85 -10.69
CA GLY A 16 -26.60 -18.38 -11.94
C GLY A 16 -25.06 -18.30 -11.92
N CYS A 17 -24.37 -18.80 -10.89
CA CYS A 17 -22.90 -18.80 -10.82
C CYS A 17 -22.29 -20.19 -11.05
N GLY A 18 -21.85 -20.47 -12.28
CA GLY A 18 -21.19 -21.74 -12.65
C GLY A 18 -19.72 -21.89 -12.21
N ARG A 19 -19.19 -21.03 -11.32
CA ARG A 19 -17.78 -21.09 -10.91
C ARG A 19 -17.58 -22.10 -9.78
N SER A 20 -16.38 -22.69 -9.69
CA SER A 20 -16.05 -23.60 -8.59
C SER A 20 -16.02 -22.90 -7.23
N ALA A 21 -16.60 -23.54 -6.23
CA ALA A 21 -16.57 -23.10 -4.84
C ALA A 21 -15.17 -23.27 -4.23
N VAL A 22 -14.73 -22.28 -3.48
CA VAL A 22 -13.41 -22.25 -2.82
C VAL A 22 -13.54 -22.37 -1.32
N ALA A 23 -14.57 -21.75 -0.73
CA ALA A 23 -14.86 -21.81 0.70
C ALA A 23 -16.36 -21.56 0.94
N LYS A 24 -16.95 -22.23 1.94
CA LYS A 24 -18.38 -22.10 2.30
C LYS A 24 -19.36 -22.29 1.14
N GLY A 25 -19.05 -23.13 0.15
CA GLY A 25 -19.89 -23.30 -1.05
C GLY A 25 -19.89 -22.09 -1.98
N LEU A 26 -19.03 -21.09 -1.79
CA LEU A 26 -18.97 -19.88 -2.60
C LEU A 26 -17.70 -19.83 -3.45
N CYS A 27 -17.80 -19.30 -4.67
CA CYS A 27 -16.62 -18.97 -5.46
C CYS A 27 -15.83 -17.82 -4.82
N LYS A 28 -14.54 -17.67 -5.16
CA LYS A 28 -13.68 -16.66 -4.55
C LYS A 28 -14.30 -15.25 -4.45
N PRO A 29 -14.85 -14.65 -5.52
CA PRO A 29 -15.46 -13.32 -5.42
C PRO A 29 -16.71 -13.27 -4.56
N HIS A 30 -17.56 -14.31 -4.55
CA HIS A 30 -18.72 -14.36 -3.66
C HIS A 30 -18.33 -14.56 -2.20
N TYR A 31 -17.30 -15.38 -1.94
CA TYR A 31 -16.76 -15.57 -0.59
C TYR A 31 -16.12 -14.29 -0.05
N ASP A 32 -15.32 -13.59 -0.87
CA ASP A 32 -14.71 -12.31 -0.48
C ASP A 32 -15.81 -11.24 -0.24
N MET A 33 -16.82 -11.16 -1.11
CA MET A 33 -17.97 -10.25 -0.94
C MET A 33 -18.77 -10.56 0.33
N GLN A 34 -19.05 -11.83 0.61
CA GLN A 34 -19.76 -12.23 1.83
C GLN A 34 -18.95 -11.88 3.09
N ARG A 35 -17.63 -12.06 3.06
CA ARG A 35 -16.76 -11.72 4.19
C ARG A 35 -16.69 -10.21 4.42
N ASP A 36 -16.58 -9.43 3.36
CA ASP A 36 -16.26 -8.01 3.44
C ASP A 36 -17.52 -7.13 3.54
N HIS A 37 -18.65 -7.57 2.97
CA HIS A 37 -19.90 -6.80 2.87
C HIS A 37 -21.15 -7.55 3.36
N GLY A 38 -21.03 -8.81 3.77
CA GLY A 38 -22.15 -9.59 4.30
C GLY A 38 -23.21 -9.98 3.27
N ARG A 39 -22.95 -9.83 1.97
CA ARG A 39 -23.88 -10.15 0.89
C ARG A 39 -23.26 -11.05 -0.18
N THR A 40 -24.11 -11.82 -0.85
CA THR A 40 -23.74 -12.77 -1.92
C THR A 40 -24.45 -12.47 -3.25
N ASP A 41 -25.29 -11.45 -3.27
CA ASP A 41 -26.06 -10.92 -4.41
C ASP A 41 -25.18 -10.23 -5.48
N TYR A 42 -23.88 -10.54 -5.50
CA TYR A 42 -22.97 -10.12 -6.55
C TYR A 42 -23.35 -10.86 -7.84
N GLN A 43 -24.32 -10.32 -8.57
CA GLN A 43 -24.58 -10.70 -9.94
C GLN A 43 -23.35 -10.37 -10.78
N SER A 44 -22.44 -11.35 -10.88
CA SER A 44 -21.39 -11.33 -11.88
C SER A 44 -21.93 -11.35 -13.32
N VAL A 45 -23.25 -11.45 -13.48
CA VAL A 45 -23.99 -11.41 -14.75
C VAL A 45 -23.94 -10.02 -15.41
N LEU A 46 -23.62 -8.95 -14.68
CA LEU A 46 -23.34 -7.63 -15.26
C LEU A 46 -21.87 -7.39 -15.63
N MET A 47 -21.01 -8.40 -15.51
CA MET A 47 -19.70 -8.39 -16.16
C MET A 47 -19.79 -9.01 -17.56
N LYS A 48 -19.97 -8.11 -18.55
CA LYS A 48 -19.35 -8.12 -19.89
C LYS A 48 -19.97 -8.99 -21.00
N THR A 49 -20.61 -8.30 -21.95
CA THR A 49 -20.53 -8.65 -23.39
C THR A 49 -20.44 -7.42 -24.30
N THR A 50 -20.39 -6.20 -23.75
CA THR A 50 -20.24 -5.02 -24.60
C THR A 50 -18.84 -4.98 -25.17
N LYS A 51 -18.74 -5.07 -26.51
CA LYS A 51 -17.50 -4.87 -27.24
C LYS A 51 -16.95 -3.48 -26.90
N CYS A 52 -15.63 -3.36 -26.90
CA CYS A 52 -14.98 -2.07 -26.75
C CYS A 52 -15.43 -1.15 -27.89
N LYS A 53 -15.88 0.07 -27.56
CA LYS A 53 -16.28 1.12 -28.51
C LYS A 53 -15.12 1.75 -29.30
N ALA A 54 -13.92 1.21 -29.15
CA ALA A 54 -12.74 1.73 -29.84
C ALA A 54 -12.62 1.04 -31.20
N ASP A 55 -12.18 1.78 -32.21
CA ASP A 55 -12.17 1.34 -33.60
C ASP A 55 -11.30 0.08 -33.77
N GLY A 56 -11.90 -0.96 -34.36
CA GLY A 56 -11.23 -2.24 -34.59
C GLY A 56 -10.89 -3.05 -33.32
N CYS A 57 -11.46 -2.73 -32.16
CA CYS A 57 -11.14 -3.43 -30.92
C CYS A 57 -12.09 -4.60 -30.61
N ALA A 58 -11.58 -5.84 -30.74
CA ALA A 58 -12.33 -7.04 -30.37
C ALA A 58 -12.37 -7.33 -28.85
N ALA A 59 -11.70 -6.53 -28.02
CA ALA A 59 -11.66 -6.74 -26.57
C ALA A 59 -12.98 -6.35 -25.91
N LEU A 60 -13.28 -6.98 -24.77
CA LEU A 60 -14.45 -6.65 -23.97
C LEU A 60 -14.26 -5.35 -23.20
N ALA A 61 -15.31 -4.52 -23.18
CA ALA A 61 -15.35 -3.33 -22.36
C ALA A 61 -15.35 -3.71 -20.88
N ARG A 62 -14.59 -2.96 -20.07
CA ARG A 62 -14.58 -3.10 -18.62
C ARG A 62 -15.21 -1.91 -17.92
N GLN A 63 -15.02 -0.70 -18.45
CA GLN A 63 -15.56 0.53 -17.87
C GLN A 63 -15.81 1.56 -18.97
N LYS A 64 -16.90 2.33 -18.87
CA LYS A 64 -17.30 3.36 -19.86
C LYS A 64 -17.40 2.85 -21.31
N GLY A 65 -17.73 1.57 -21.52
CA GLY A 65 -17.79 0.98 -22.86
C GLY A 65 -16.44 0.78 -23.54
N LEU A 66 -15.33 0.91 -22.81
CA LEU A 66 -13.96 0.73 -23.31
C LEU A 66 -13.26 -0.41 -22.56
N CYS A 67 -12.34 -1.09 -23.25
CA CYS A 67 -11.42 -2.01 -22.59
C CYS A 67 -10.41 -1.23 -21.73
N ASP A 68 -9.72 -1.90 -20.81
CA ASP A 68 -8.78 -1.23 -19.89
C ASP A 68 -7.72 -0.39 -20.61
N LYS A 69 -7.22 -0.88 -21.76
CA LYS A 69 -6.22 -0.17 -22.56
C LYS A 69 -6.77 1.12 -23.16
N HIS A 70 -7.96 1.07 -23.76
CA HIS A 70 -8.59 2.23 -24.38
C HIS A 70 -9.12 3.22 -23.34
N TYR A 71 -9.59 2.74 -22.20
CA TYR A 71 -9.92 3.61 -21.08
C TYR A 71 -8.69 4.34 -20.53
N GLN A 72 -7.54 3.67 -20.43
CA GLN A 72 -6.28 4.32 -20.05
C GLN A 72 -5.84 5.36 -21.08
N ARG A 73 -5.92 5.06 -22.38
CA ARG A 73 -5.59 6.03 -23.45
C ARG A 73 -6.50 7.25 -23.41
N LEU A 74 -7.80 7.06 -23.26
CA LEU A 74 -8.77 8.14 -23.05
C LEU A 74 -8.37 9.02 -21.85
N ARG A 75 -7.96 8.41 -20.73
CA ARG A 75 -7.59 9.14 -19.51
C ARG A 75 -6.26 9.89 -19.64
N SER A 76 -5.33 9.37 -20.44
CA SER A 76 -3.99 9.93 -20.61
C SER A 76 -3.89 10.94 -21.75
N TYR A 77 -4.61 10.72 -22.85
CA TYR A 77 -4.45 11.44 -24.11
C TYR A 77 -5.76 12.06 -24.63
N GLY A 78 -6.90 11.82 -23.96
CA GLY A 78 -8.21 12.33 -24.38
C GLY A 78 -8.87 11.54 -25.50
N ASP A 79 -8.15 10.62 -26.15
CA ASP A 79 -8.66 9.78 -27.24
C ASP A 79 -8.47 8.28 -26.89
N PRO A 80 -9.55 7.47 -26.87
CA PRO A 80 -9.45 6.02 -26.67
C PRO A 80 -8.60 5.33 -27.74
N ASN A 81 -8.61 5.81 -28.97
CA ASN A 81 -7.88 5.23 -30.11
C ASN A 81 -6.44 5.74 -30.22
N HIS A 82 -6.00 6.62 -29.32
CA HIS A 82 -4.66 7.19 -29.37
C HIS A 82 -3.59 6.09 -29.47
N VAL A 83 -2.84 6.11 -30.56
CA VAL A 83 -1.70 5.22 -30.76
C VAL A 83 -0.47 5.92 -30.19
N PRO A 84 0.08 5.46 -29.05
CA PRO A 84 1.29 6.08 -28.52
C PRO A 84 2.42 5.84 -29.51
N VAL A 85 3.01 6.94 -30.01
CA VAL A 85 4.21 6.88 -30.84
C VAL A 85 5.32 6.26 -30.00
N LYS A 86 5.67 5.01 -30.31
CA LYS A 86 6.88 4.39 -29.77
C LYS A 86 8.07 5.08 -30.42
N VAL A 87 8.53 6.18 -29.82
CA VAL A 87 9.79 6.80 -30.21
C VAL A 87 10.87 5.74 -29.95
N LYS A 88 11.57 5.31 -31.00
CA LYS A 88 12.75 4.46 -30.86
C LYS A 88 13.71 5.21 -29.94
N VAL A 89 13.95 4.69 -28.75
CA VAL A 89 14.90 5.27 -27.81
C VAL A 89 16.28 5.04 -28.43
N ASN A 90 17.01 6.11 -28.75
CA ASN A 90 18.39 6.06 -29.28
C ASN A 90 19.19 4.95 -28.60
N ASP A 91 19.69 3.98 -29.37
CA ASP A 91 20.67 2.90 -29.11
C ASP A 91 21.03 2.53 -27.65
N GLY A 92 20.09 2.67 -26.72
CA GLY A 92 20.31 2.50 -25.29
C GLY A 92 21.29 3.46 -24.63
N HIS A 93 21.57 4.67 -25.15
CA HIS A 93 22.53 5.62 -24.53
C HIS A 93 21.97 7.04 -24.41
N CYS A 94 22.40 7.75 -23.37
CA CYS A 94 22.00 9.13 -23.11
C CYS A 94 22.68 10.11 -24.07
N SER A 95 21.92 11.05 -24.63
CA SER A 95 22.39 12.13 -25.52
C SER A 95 23.26 13.20 -24.85
N VAL A 96 23.62 13.03 -23.58
CA VAL A 96 24.50 13.97 -22.88
C VAL A 96 25.92 13.44 -23.00
N ASP A 97 26.83 14.30 -23.46
CA ASP A 97 28.24 13.96 -23.64
C ASP A 97 28.86 13.40 -22.35
N GLY A 98 29.60 12.30 -22.46
CA GLY A 98 30.16 11.58 -21.31
C GLY A 98 29.17 10.74 -20.49
N CYS A 99 27.91 10.59 -20.91
CA CYS A 99 26.91 9.79 -20.19
C CYS A 99 26.68 8.41 -20.82
N SER A 100 27.31 7.38 -20.28
CA SER A 100 27.13 5.98 -20.71
C SER A 100 25.87 5.30 -20.14
N ILE A 101 24.98 6.05 -19.48
CA ILE A 101 23.75 5.49 -18.89
C ILE A 101 22.68 5.43 -19.97
N SER A 102 21.89 4.36 -19.97
CA SER A 102 20.82 4.22 -20.94
C SER A 102 19.74 5.29 -20.86
N ALA A 103 19.38 5.80 -22.03
CA ALA A 103 18.27 6.71 -22.19
C ALA A 103 16.95 6.02 -21.80
N MET A 104 16.13 6.73 -21.04
CA MET A 104 14.79 6.29 -20.64
C MET A 104 13.74 6.91 -21.56
N THR A 105 13.80 8.23 -21.75
CA THR A 105 12.81 9.02 -22.49
C THR A 105 13.51 10.22 -23.12
N ARG A 106 13.09 10.64 -24.33
CA ARG A 106 13.67 11.79 -25.06
C ARG A 106 15.19 11.69 -25.31
N GLY A 107 15.73 10.48 -25.42
CA GLY A 107 17.19 10.29 -25.55
C GLY A 107 17.99 10.64 -24.29
N LEU A 108 17.33 10.95 -23.17
CA LEU A 108 17.99 11.29 -21.91
C LEU A 108 17.87 10.14 -20.92
N CYS A 109 18.93 9.90 -20.14
CA CYS A 109 18.83 9.04 -18.96
C CYS A 109 17.89 9.68 -17.93
N GLN A 110 17.42 8.89 -16.97
CA GLN A 110 16.47 9.38 -15.97
C GLN A 110 16.94 10.71 -15.34
N THR A 111 18.20 10.79 -14.90
CA THR A 111 18.73 11.96 -14.20
C THR A 111 18.78 13.22 -15.07
N HIS A 112 19.23 13.10 -16.33
CA HIS A 112 19.24 14.22 -17.26
C HIS A 112 17.83 14.63 -17.70
N TYR A 113 16.89 13.68 -17.79
CA TYR A 113 15.48 13.99 -18.03
C TYR A 113 14.87 14.80 -16.87
N TRP A 114 15.17 14.47 -15.61
CA TRP A 114 14.72 15.25 -14.45
C TRP A 114 15.40 16.63 -14.37
N ALA A 115 16.68 16.73 -14.74
CA ALA A 115 17.37 18.02 -14.81
C ALA A 115 16.76 18.92 -15.89
N TRP A 116 16.50 18.38 -17.08
CA TRP A 116 15.81 19.08 -18.15
C TRP A 116 14.40 19.55 -17.73
N LEU A 117 13.60 18.69 -17.08
CA LEU A 117 12.28 19.09 -16.57
C LEU A 117 12.34 20.22 -15.53
N LYS A 118 13.41 20.30 -14.74
CA LYS A 118 13.52 21.24 -13.63
C LYS A 118 14.21 22.55 -14.00
N TYR A 119 15.21 22.48 -14.87
CA TYR A 119 16.12 23.58 -15.19
C TYR A 119 16.17 23.92 -16.68
N GLY A 120 15.47 23.16 -17.53
CA GLY A 120 15.52 23.32 -18.99
C GLY A 120 16.79 22.78 -19.64
N ASP A 121 17.81 22.45 -18.84
CA ASP A 121 19.11 21.97 -19.29
C ASP A 121 19.38 20.54 -18.78
N PRO A 122 19.58 19.54 -19.68
CA PRO A 122 19.88 18.17 -19.29
C PRO A 122 21.26 18.02 -18.63
N THR A 123 22.19 18.97 -18.80
CA THR A 123 23.54 18.92 -18.21
C THR A 123 23.61 19.49 -16.80
N ALA A 124 22.55 20.15 -16.33
CA ALA A 124 22.45 20.78 -15.01
C ALA A 124 22.37 19.77 -13.82
N THR A 125 22.90 18.56 -13.97
CA THR A 125 23.01 17.59 -12.89
C THR A 125 24.33 17.75 -12.13
N ARG A 126 24.25 17.70 -10.79
CA ARG A 126 25.41 17.43 -9.92
C ARG A 126 26.04 16.09 -10.34
N PRO A 127 27.38 15.92 -10.33
CA PRO A 127 28.04 14.69 -10.77
C PRO A 127 27.35 13.45 -10.21
N LEU A 128 26.98 12.53 -11.10
CA LEU A 128 26.34 11.29 -10.70
C LEU A 128 27.33 10.50 -9.84
N LYS A 129 27.03 10.32 -8.55
CA LYS A 129 27.74 9.33 -7.75
C LYS A 129 27.59 7.98 -8.47
N PRO A 130 28.69 7.23 -8.70
CA PRO A 130 28.61 5.94 -9.37
C PRO A 130 27.52 5.09 -8.73
N LYS A 131 26.59 4.56 -9.54
CA LYS A 131 25.62 3.60 -9.03
C LYS A 131 26.41 2.40 -8.53
N GLN A 132 26.50 2.22 -7.22
CA GLN A 132 27.14 1.04 -6.66
C GLN A 132 26.45 -0.21 -7.24
N PRO A 133 27.22 -1.24 -7.63
CA PRO A 133 26.64 -2.47 -8.15
C PRO A 133 25.60 -2.97 -7.17
N LYS A 134 24.37 -3.23 -7.65
CA LYS A 134 23.35 -3.91 -6.85
C LYS A 134 23.74 -5.38 -6.72
N TYR A 135 24.77 -5.67 -5.92
CA TYR A 135 25.01 -7.03 -5.48
C TYR A 135 23.72 -7.51 -4.79
N PRO A 136 23.19 -8.70 -5.13
CA PRO A 136 22.12 -9.28 -4.34
C PRO A 136 22.62 -9.31 -2.91
N ARG A 137 21.97 -8.56 -2.01
CA ARG A 137 22.31 -8.65 -0.59
C ARG A 137 22.21 -10.14 -0.27
N PRO A 138 23.28 -10.79 0.23
CA PRO A 138 23.15 -12.17 0.65
C PRO A 138 21.94 -12.20 1.57
N ARG A 139 21.02 -13.14 1.32
CA ARG A 139 19.98 -13.45 2.30
C ARG A 139 20.73 -13.97 3.50
N GLY A 140 21.17 -13.06 4.38
CA GLY A 140 21.76 -13.41 5.65
C GLY A 140 20.80 -14.36 6.36
N PRO A 141 21.31 -15.25 7.21
CA PRO A 141 20.44 -16.14 7.98
C PRO A 141 19.34 -15.27 8.59
N ARG A 142 18.06 -15.68 8.40
CA ARG A 142 16.92 -15.05 9.08
C ARG A 142 17.36 -14.83 10.51
N SER A 143 17.50 -13.57 10.93
CA SER A 143 18.05 -13.23 12.24
C SER A 143 17.39 -14.15 13.25
N PHE A 144 18.14 -15.11 13.77
CA PHE A 144 17.59 -16.12 14.65
C PHE A 144 17.33 -15.39 15.97
N HIS A 145 16.15 -14.79 16.06
CA HIS A 145 15.65 -14.19 17.26
C HIS A 145 15.40 -15.38 18.19
N GLY A 146 16.19 -15.51 19.25
CA GLY A 146 16.19 -16.66 20.16
C GLY A 146 14.83 -16.94 20.81
N PRO A 147 14.78 -17.74 21.89
CA PRO A 147 13.51 -18.04 22.55
C PRO A 147 12.81 -16.77 23.02
N CYS A 148 11.48 -16.82 23.05
CA CYS A 148 10.65 -15.75 23.58
C CYS A 148 11.04 -15.48 25.04
N SER A 149 11.17 -14.20 25.39
CA SER A 149 11.51 -13.76 26.75
C SER A 149 10.44 -14.02 27.82
N GLU A 150 9.38 -14.77 27.50
CA GLU A 150 8.29 -15.08 28.43
C GLU A 150 8.53 -16.47 28.99
N LEU A 151 8.59 -16.60 30.32
CA LEU A 151 8.83 -17.88 31.00
C LEU A 151 7.78 -18.91 30.55
N GLY A 152 8.25 -20.10 30.15
CA GLY A 152 7.40 -21.17 29.61
C GLY A 152 6.99 -21.02 28.14
N CYS A 153 7.42 -19.95 27.45
CA CYS A 153 7.12 -19.77 26.02
C CYS A 153 8.22 -20.33 25.12
N GLY A 154 8.05 -21.57 24.64
CA GLY A 154 8.98 -22.22 23.69
C GLY A 154 8.94 -21.69 22.24
N LYS A 155 8.41 -20.48 22.00
CA LYS A 155 8.31 -19.90 20.65
C LYS A 155 9.50 -19.02 20.32
N VAL A 156 9.82 -18.93 19.03
CA VAL A 156 10.85 -18.02 18.49
C VAL A 156 10.40 -16.57 18.69
N ALA A 157 11.30 -15.74 19.23
CA ALA A 157 11.08 -14.32 19.41
C ALA A 157 11.01 -13.59 18.06
N THR A 158 10.48 -12.37 18.07
CA THR A 158 10.71 -11.39 17.00
C THR A 158 11.87 -10.48 17.41
N ARG A 159 12.18 -9.45 16.60
CA ARG A 159 13.19 -8.43 16.96
C ARG A 159 12.94 -7.78 18.33
N SER A 160 11.71 -7.79 18.84
CA SER A 160 11.37 -7.24 20.16
C SER A 160 11.66 -8.17 21.35
N GLY A 161 12.28 -9.34 21.14
CA GLY A 161 12.53 -10.33 22.20
C GLY A 161 11.31 -11.18 22.59
N ARG A 162 10.11 -10.83 22.10
CA ARG A 162 8.86 -11.57 22.33
C ARG A 162 8.32 -12.19 21.04
N CYS A 163 7.69 -13.37 21.14
CA CYS A 163 7.08 -14.06 19.99
C CYS A 163 5.86 -13.28 19.47
N SER A 164 5.38 -13.60 18.26
CA SER A 164 4.23 -12.92 17.64
C SER A 164 2.92 -12.94 18.46
N ARG A 165 2.79 -13.88 19.42
CA ARG A 165 1.67 -13.94 20.38
C ARG A 165 1.87 -12.95 21.54
N HIS A 166 3.10 -12.76 22.00
CA HIS A 166 3.46 -11.89 23.13
C HIS A 166 3.90 -10.48 22.69
N SER A 167 4.23 -10.30 21.41
CA SER A 167 4.61 -9.01 20.82
C SER A 167 3.42 -8.11 20.52
N LYS A 168 2.19 -8.64 20.53
CA LYS A 168 0.94 -7.89 20.28
C LYS A 168 0.45 -7.12 21.51
N ALA A 169 0.95 -7.44 22.71
CA ALA A 169 0.79 -6.59 23.88
C ALA A 169 1.77 -5.41 23.76
N ARG A 170 1.46 -4.45 22.89
CA ARG A 170 1.81 -3.06 23.25
C ARG A 170 1.06 -2.86 24.56
N ALA A 171 1.79 -2.68 25.67
CA ALA A 171 1.20 -2.20 26.91
C ALA A 171 0.22 -1.09 26.51
N SER A 172 -1.05 -1.27 26.85
CA SER A 172 -2.10 -0.28 26.62
C SER A 172 -1.49 1.05 27.00
N ARG A 173 -1.31 1.95 26.02
CA ARG A 173 -0.67 3.24 26.31
C ARG A 173 -1.50 3.85 27.44
N PRO A 174 -0.92 4.18 28.60
CA PRO A 174 -1.67 4.70 29.73
C PRO A 174 -2.53 5.86 29.24
N MET A 175 -3.85 5.68 29.35
CA MET A 175 -4.83 6.65 28.87
C MET A 175 -4.83 7.83 29.84
N LEU A 176 -4.78 9.05 29.32
CA LEU A 176 -5.00 10.24 30.15
C LEU A 176 -6.46 10.22 30.62
N SER A 177 -6.69 10.40 31.93
CA SER A 177 -8.04 10.55 32.47
C SER A 177 -8.67 11.88 32.01
N ALA A 178 -10.00 11.99 32.09
CA ALA A 178 -10.71 13.24 31.75
C ALA A 178 -10.19 14.43 32.57
N ALA A 179 -9.95 14.23 33.87
CA ALA A 179 -9.36 15.24 34.76
C ALA A 179 -7.92 15.64 34.35
N ALA A 180 -7.11 14.69 33.87
CA ALA A 180 -5.76 14.98 33.37
C ALA A 180 -5.80 15.82 32.09
N ILE A 181 -6.75 15.55 31.19
CA ILE A 181 -6.94 16.33 29.95
C ILE A 181 -7.36 17.76 30.28
N GLU A 182 -8.29 17.94 31.22
CA GLU A 182 -8.75 19.26 31.67
C GLU A 182 -7.62 20.07 32.32
N HIS A 183 -6.84 19.44 33.20
CA HIS A 183 -5.68 20.08 33.83
C HIS A 183 -4.63 20.56 32.81
N ILE A 184 -4.37 19.78 31.74
CA ILE A 184 -3.44 20.16 30.67
C ILE A 184 -3.98 21.32 29.82
N ARG A 185 -5.31 21.40 29.62
CA ARG A 185 -5.95 22.47 28.84
C ARG A 185 -6.01 23.81 29.58
N ILE A 186 -6.25 23.78 30.89
CA ILE A 186 -6.36 24.99 31.72
C ILE A 186 -4.97 25.61 31.97
N ASN A 187 -3.90 24.80 32.02
CA ASN A 187 -2.55 25.27 32.36
C ASN A 187 -1.49 24.95 31.28
N PRO A 188 -1.65 25.38 30.01
CA PRO A 188 -0.80 24.94 28.91
C PRO A 188 0.63 25.50 28.97
N GLN A 189 0.87 26.62 29.64
CA GLN A 189 2.17 27.32 29.68
C GLN A 189 2.90 27.19 31.01
N ARG A 190 2.31 26.52 32.01
CA ARG A 190 2.83 26.52 33.39
C ARG A 190 3.93 25.48 33.63
N MET A 191 4.06 24.50 32.73
CA MET A 191 5.00 23.39 32.88
C MET A 191 5.38 22.85 31.48
N PRO A 192 6.65 22.48 31.23
CA PRO A 192 7.07 21.91 29.94
C PRO A 192 6.36 20.57 29.66
N PRO A 193 6.13 20.21 28.38
CA PRO A 193 5.40 19.00 28.02
C PRO A 193 5.99 17.69 28.57
N ASP A 194 7.31 17.65 28.79
CA ASP A 194 7.99 16.48 29.34
C ASP A 194 7.65 16.26 30.82
N ALA A 195 7.59 17.33 31.61
CA ALA A 195 7.23 17.24 33.03
C ALA A 195 5.75 16.89 33.24
N LEU A 196 4.87 17.35 32.35
CA LEU A 196 3.47 16.90 32.32
C LEU A 196 3.37 15.41 31.92
N ALA A 197 4.24 14.96 31.04
CA ALA A 197 4.27 13.57 30.61
C ALA A 197 4.66 12.63 31.76
N GLU A 198 5.67 12.99 32.55
CA GLU A 198 6.06 12.25 33.76
C GLU A 198 4.94 12.24 34.79
N ARG A 199 4.34 13.41 35.08
CA ARG A 199 3.28 13.55 36.09
C ARG A 199 2.05 12.69 35.79
N PHE A 200 1.66 12.58 34.53
CA PHE A 200 0.49 11.80 34.10
C PHE A 200 0.84 10.44 33.51
N ASN A 201 2.09 9.97 33.72
CA ASN A 201 2.60 8.70 33.19
C ASN A 201 2.26 8.52 31.70
N THR A 202 2.49 9.54 30.88
CA THR A 202 2.16 9.57 29.45
C THR A 202 3.38 9.94 28.61
N THR A 203 3.17 10.12 27.30
CA THR A 203 4.24 10.58 26.38
C THR A 203 4.14 12.09 26.15
N PRO A 204 5.27 12.83 26.00
CA PRO A 204 5.26 14.27 25.69
C PRO A 204 4.43 14.60 24.44
N LYS A 205 4.46 13.69 23.45
CA LYS A 205 3.65 13.78 22.23
C LYS A 205 2.14 13.79 22.49
N ALA A 206 1.67 13.10 23.53
CA ALA A 206 0.26 13.11 23.93
C ALA A 206 -0.12 14.44 24.58
N VAL A 207 0.73 14.97 25.47
CA VAL A 207 0.54 16.29 26.11
C VAL A 207 0.47 17.40 25.07
N ILE A 208 1.44 17.45 24.15
CA ILE A 208 1.49 18.44 23.05
C ILE A 208 0.24 18.34 22.16
N ALA A 209 -0.31 17.13 21.98
CA ALA A 209 -1.53 16.96 21.21
C ALA A 209 -2.76 17.54 21.94
N VAL A 210 -2.87 17.33 23.25
CA VAL A 210 -3.94 17.89 24.10
C VAL A 210 -3.85 19.42 24.15
N GLN A 211 -2.65 19.98 24.33
CA GLN A 211 -2.39 21.43 24.28
C GLN A 211 -2.79 22.06 22.94
N LYS A 212 -2.59 21.32 21.83
CA LYS A 212 -2.98 21.73 20.46
C LYS A 212 -4.47 21.51 20.16
N GLY A 213 -5.30 21.21 21.16
CA GLY A 213 -6.74 21.04 20.99
C GLY A 213 -7.15 19.79 20.19
N ARG A 214 -6.24 18.86 19.93
CA ARG A 214 -6.56 17.64 19.16
C ARG A 214 -7.31 16.65 20.05
N ASN A 215 -8.56 16.39 19.70
CA ASN A 215 -9.37 15.36 20.35
C ASN A 215 -9.26 14.05 19.56
N TRP A 216 -8.63 13.03 20.13
CA TRP A 216 -8.76 11.67 19.61
C TRP A 216 -10.14 11.13 20.03
N GLY A 217 -10.74 10.23 19.26
CA GLY A 217 -12.09 9.67 19.51
C GLY A 217 -12.27 8.85 20.79
N PHE A 218 -11.48 9.08 21.84
CA PHE A 218 -11.53 8.43 23.16
C PHE A 218 -12.47 9.13 24.16
N LEU A 219 -13.16 10.20 23.76
CA LEU A 219 -14.22 10.86 24.57
C LEU A 219 -15.63 10.32 24.30
N ARG A 220 -15.76 9.14 23.67
CA ARG A 220 -17.03 8.43 23.56
C ARG A 220 -16.98 7.17 24.43
N SER A 221 -17.46 7.33 25.66
CA SER A 221 -18.13 6.26 26.39
C SER A 221 -19.62 6.41 26.14
#